data_AF-A0A9N7VYJ2-F1
#
_entry.id   AF-A0A9N7VYJ2-F1
#
_cell.length_a   1.000
_cell.length_b   1.000
_cell.length_c   1.000
_cell.angle_alpha   90.00
_cell.angle_beta   90.00
_cell.angle_gamma   90.00
#
_symmetry.space_group_name_H-M   'P 1'
#
loop_
_entity.id
_entity.type
_entity.pdbx_description
1 polymer ?
#
loop_
_entity_poly.entity_id
_entity_poly.type
_entity_poly.pdbx_seq_one_letter_code
_entity_poly.pdbx_strand_id
1 'polypeptide(L)'
;MIVQPRLVEQTSVHEVTQQMGNSFQVPQEICRNIHVRVTLQPALTVEQLTVDKRLWDFHDKLVPNVDKALKRAGLLNSEGQGWWTGLDRQDNSE
;
A
#
# COMPACT_ATOMS: atom_id res chain seq x y z
N MET A 1 3.83 -5.23 -7.10
CA MET A 1 5.00 -4.35 -7.29
C MET A 1 5.28 -3.61 -5.99
N ILE A 2 6.56 -3.42 -5.64
CA ILE A 2 7.02 -2.57 -4.54
C ILE A 2 7.63 -1.33 -5.18
N VAL A 3 7.18 -0.16 -4.76
CA VAL A 3 7.68 1.16 -5.21
C VAL A 3 7.81 2.08 -4.00
N GLN A 4 8.64 3.12 -4.13
CA GLN A 4 8.64 4.24 -3.19
C GLN A 4 7.58 5.25 -3.64
N PRO A 5 6.44 5.40 -2.91
CA PRO A 5 5.31 6.22 -3.40
C PRO A 5 5.71 7.67 -3.69
N ARG A 6 6.64 8.24 -2.91
CA ARG A 6 7.15 9.62 -3.09
C ARG A 6 7.99 9.84 -4.37
N LEU A 7 8.35 8.77 -5.08
CA LEU A 7 9.11 8.84 -6.34
C LEU A 7 8.28 8.36 -7.54
N VAL A 8 6.99 8.09 -7.35
CA VAL A 8 6.06 7.71 -8.41
C VAL A 8 5.39 8.97 -8.95
N GLU A 9 5.48 9.18 -10.26
CA GLU A 9 4.84 10.30 -10.94
C GLU A 9 3.46 9.91 -11.49
N GLN A 10 3.37 8.71 -12.06
CA GLN A 10 2.13 8.22 -12.67
C GLN A 10 1.97 6.71 -12.55
N THR A 11 0.74 6.28 -12.25
CA THR A 11 0.32 4.88 -12.21
C THR A 11 -0.84 4.62 -13.17
N SER A 12 -0.85 3.44 -13.78
CA SER A 12 -2.02 2.77 -14.34
C SER A 12 -2.64 1.85 -13.27
N VAL A 13 -3.71 1.13 -13.60
CA VAL A 13 -4.44 0.25 -12.67
C VAL A 13 -3.53 -0.85 -12.09
N HIS A 14 -2.57 -1.33 -12.87
CA HIS A 14 -1.72 -2.48 -12.48
C HIS A 14 -0.21 -2.21 -12.55
N GLU A 15 0.20 -1.02 -12.95
CA GLU A 15 1.61 -0.71 -13.21
C GLU A 15 1.93 0.76 -12.95
N VAL A 16 3.21 1.05 -12.75
CA VAL A 16 3.75 2.41 -12.65
C VAL A 16 4.26 2.76 -14.03
N THR A 17 3.68 3.79 -14.63
CA THR A 17 4.00 4.18 -16.00
C THR A 17 5.11 5.24 -16.04
N GLN A 18 5.25 6.06 -15.00
CA GLN A 18 6.33 7.05 -14.86
C GLN A 18 6.79 7.16 -13.39
N GLN A 19 8.10 7.17 -13.16
CA GLN A 19 8.72 7.31 -11.84
C GLN A 19 10.18 7.76 -11.92
N MET A 20 10.65 8.42 -10.86
CA MET A 20 12.06 8.76 -10.66
C MET A 20 12.82 7.72 -9.80
N GLY A 21 12.10 6.73 -9.27
CA GLY A 21 12.64 5.70 -8.38
C GLY A 21 12.69 4.30 -9.00
N ASN A 22 13.18 3.35 -8.20
CA ASN A 22 13.17 1.94 -8.59
C ASN A 22 11.79 1.30 -8.31
N SER A 23 11.45 0.32 -9.13
CA SER A 23 10.32 -0.57 -8.87
C SER A 23 10.78 -2.02 -8.86
N PHE A 24 10.19 -2.80 -7.95
CA PHE A 24 10.47 -4.22 -7.81
C PHE A 24 9.20 -5.00 -8.09
N GLN A 25 9.26 -5.89 -9.08
CA GLN A 25 8.14 -6.77 -9.37
C GLN A 25 8.05 -7.85 -8.29
N VAL A 26 6.83 -8.10 -7.82
CA VAL A 26 6.56 -9.16 -6.86
C VAL A 26 5.94 -10.31 -7.65
N PRO A 27 6.58 -11.50 -7.69
CA PRO A 27 6.04 -12.65 -8.40
C PRO A 27 4.61 -12.97 -7.98
N GLN A 28 3.80 -13.42 -8.94
CA GLN A 28 2.37 -13.64 -8.73
C GLN A 28 2.10 -14.78 -7.74
N GLU A 29 3.03 -15.74 -7.64
CA GLU A 29 2.97 -16.89 -6.75
C GLU A 29 3.03 -16.51 -5.27
N ILE A 30 3.57 -15.32 -4.97
CA ILE A 30 3.75 -14.83 -3.60
C ILE A 30 2.95 -13.55 -3.32
N CYS A 31 2.28 -12.98 -4.33
CA CYS A 31 1.49 -11.77 -4.18
C CYS A 31 -0.02 -12.07 -4.12
N ARG A 32 -0.77 -11.23 -3.39
CA ARG A 32 -2.23 -11.19 -3.47
C ARG A 32 -2.65 -9.82 -3.95
N ASN A 33 -3.26 -9.76 -5.13
CA ASN A 33 -3.81 -8.53 -5.67
C ASN A 33 -5.19 -8.27 -5.05
N ILE A 34 -5.30 -7.19 -4.28
CA ILE A 34 -6.58 -6.72 -3.73
C ILE A 34 -6.98 -5.51 -4.56
N HIS A 35 -8.06 -5.64 -5.33
CA HIS A 35 -8.62 -4.55 -6.10
C HIS A 35 -9.82 -3.97 -5.35
N VAL A 36 -9.66 -2.76 -4.80
CA VAL A 36 -10.76 -1.99 -4.24
C VAL A 36 -11.35 -1.17 -5.39
N ARG A 37 -12.49 -1.61 -5.91
CA ARG A 37 -13.20 -0.98 -7.03
C ARG A 37 -14.44 -0.26 -6.52
N VAL A 38 -14.84 0.80 -7.22
CA VAL A 38 -16.17 1.41 -7.04
C VAL A 38 -17.27 0.41 -7.45
N THR A 39 -18.48 0.59 -6.91
CA THR A 39 -19.63 0.81 -7.80
C THR A 39 -19.77 -0.06 -9.05
N LEU A 40 -19.93 -1.39 -8.97
CA LEU A 40 -20.11 -2.18 -10.21
C LEU A 40 -21.51 -2.23 -10.76
N GLN A 41 -22.45 -2.18 -9.84
CA GLN A 41 -23.84 -2.06 -10.20
C GLN A 41 -24.14 -0.56 -10.19
N PRO A 42 -24.53 0.04 -11.33
CA PRO A 42 -24.80 1.47 -11.42
C PRO A 42 -25.86 1.97 -10.42
N ALA A 43 -26.72 1.05 -9.95
CA ALA A 43 -27.77 1.32 -8.98
C ALA A 43 -27.28 1.31 -7.51
N LEU A 44 -26.07 0.81 -7.24
CA LEU A 44 -25.48 0.87 -5.91
C LEU A 44 -24.70 2.17 -5.72
N THR A 45 -24.94 2.82 -4.60
CA THR A 45 -24.16 3.96 -4.11
C THR A 45 -23.01 3.45 -3.23
N VAL A 46 -22.00 4.29 -2.99
CA VAL A 46 -20.82 3.89 -2.18
C VAL A 46 -21.23 3.58 -0.74
N GLU A 47 -22.23 4.30 -0.23
CA GLU A 47 -22.77 4.16 1.12
C GLU A 47 -23.47 2.81 1.33
N GLN A 48 -23.91 2.17 0.25
CA GLN A 48 -24.52 0.84 0.27
C GLN A 48 -23.49 -0.30 0.21
N LEU A 49 -22.21 0.01 -0.01
CA LEU A 49 -21.14 -0.98 0.02
C LEU A 49 -20.71 -1.28 1.45
N THR A 50 -20.41 -2.55 1.72
CA THR A 50 -19.76 -2.94 2.98
C THR A 50 -18.26 -2.68 2.90
N VAL A 51 -17.72 -1.90 3.83
CA VAL A 51 -16.28 -1.72 3.98
C VAL A 51 -15.68 -3.00 4.55
N ASP A 52 -14.85 -3.69 3.76
CA ASP A 52 -14.10 -4.84 4.23
C ASP A 52 -12.88 -4.39 5.03
N LYS A 53 -12.96 -4.58 6.35
CA LYS A 53 -11.88 -4.19 7.26
C LYS A 53 -10.91 -5.31 7.66
N ARG A 54 -11.07 -6.52 7.10
CA ARG A 54 -10.34 -7.72 7.57
C ARG A 54 -8.82 -7.59 7.52
N LEU A 55 -8.28 -6.76 6.63
CA LEU A 55 -6.83 -6.54 6.56
C LEU A 55 -6.29 -5.76 7.77
N TRP A 56 -7.09 -4.85 8.36
CA TRP A 56 -6.70 -4.09 9.55
C TRP A 56 -6.57 -4.97 10.80
N ASP A 57 -7.29 -6.10 10.87
CA ASP A 57 -7.18 -7.06 11.98
C ASP A 57 -5.74 -7.62 12.11
N PHE A 58 -4.93 -7.52 11.06
CA PHE A 58 -3.55 -7.98 11.04
C PHE A 58 -2.54 -6.84 11.17
N HIS A 59 -2.93 -5.59 11.38
CA HIS A 59 -2.01 -4.44 11.32
C HIS A 59 -0.77 -4.62 12.22
N ASP A 60 -0.96 -5.04 13.47
CA ASP A 60 0.11 -5.32 14.45
C ASP A 60 1.17 -6.33 13.95
N LYS A 61 0.77 -7.24 13.06
CA LYS A 61 1.66 -8.27 12.51
C LYS A 61 2.12 -7.95 11.10
N LEU A 62 1.25 -7.35 10.29
CA LEU A 62 1.48 -7.10 8.87
C LEU A 62 2.60 -6.09 8.68
N VAL A 63 2.47 -4.94 9.34
CA VAL A 63 3.42 -3.82 9.28
C VAL A 63 4.84 -4.27 9.66
N PRO A 64 5.09 -4.89 10.84
CA PRO A 64 6.45 -5.31 11.20
C PRO A 64 7.00 -6.43 10.32
N ASN A 65 6.16 -7.33 9.82
CA ASN A 65 6.60 -8.42 8.95
C ASN A 65 7.00 -7.93 7.56
N VAL A 66 6.26 -6.97 6.99
CA VAL A 66 6.61 -6.31 5.73
C VAL A 66 7.97 -5.60 5.89
N ASP A 67 8.13 -4.83 6.95
CA ASP A 67 9.39 -4.17 7.25
C ASP A 67 10.57 -5.13 7.38
N LYS A 68 10.38 -6.24 8.11
CA LYS A 68 11.40 -7.27 8.26
C LYS A 68 11.75 -7.91 6.92
N ALA A 69 10.77 -8.16 6.06
CA ALA A 69 11.01 -8.72 4.73
C ALA A 69 11.79 -7.73 3.85
N LEU A 70 11.39 -6.46 3.82
CA LEU A 70 12.06 -5.42 3.04
C LEU A 70 13.49 -5.16 3.54
N LYS A 71 13.72 -5.14 4.86
CA LYS A 71 15.08 -5.04 5.44
C LYS A 71 15.96 -6.22 5.04
N ARG A 72 15.43 -7.45 5.11
CA ARG A 72 16.15 -8.66 4.66
C ARG A 72 16.47 -8.64 3.17
N ALA A 73 15.62 -8.02 2.37
CA ALA A 73 15.84 -7.83 0.95
C ALA A 73 16.79 -6.65 0.62
N GLY A 74 17.26 -5.90 1.63
CA GLY A 74 18.09 -4.70 1.42
C GLY A 74 17.32 -3.51 0.82
N LEU A 75 15.97 -3.54 0.88
CA LEU A 75 15.09 -2.51 0.33
C LEU A 75 14.69 -1.43 1.33
N LEU A 76 14.90 -1.67 2.63
CA LEU A 76 14.76 -0.69 3.70
C LEU A 76 16.10 -0.54 4.41
N ASN A 77 16.62 0.68 4.47
CA ASN A 77 17.84 0.98 5.24
C ASN A 77 17.57 0.84 6.76
N SER A 78 18.61 0.50 7.52
CA SER A 78 18.56 0.33 8.98
C SER A 78 18.31 1.62 9.76
N GLU A 79 18.41 2.78 9.11
CA GLU A 79 18.18 4.09 9.73
C GLU A 79 16.70 4.44 9.75
N GLY A 80 16.01 4.02 10.82
CA GLY A 80 15.06 4.82 11.60
C GLY A 80 13.91 5.61 10.96
N GLN A 81 13.73 5.61 9.64
CA GLN A 81 12.62 6.28 8.95
C GLN A 81 11.69 5.20 8.43
N GLY A 82 10.84 4.68 9.31
CA GLY A 82 9.71 3.87 8.86
C GLY A 82 8.85 4.71 7.91
N TRP A 83 8.26 4.10 6.89
CA TRP A 83 7.42 4.81 5.92
C TRP A 83 6.17 5.47 6.54
N TRP A 84 5.90 5.18 7.82
CA TRP A 84 4.90 5.81 8.68
C TRP A 84 5.37 7.05 9.45
N THR A 85 6.67 7.39 9.51
CA THR A 85 7.14 8.57 10.28
C THR A 85 6.67 9.90 9.69
N GLY A 86 5.93 9.89 8.58
CA GLY A 86 5.23 11.05 8.02
C GLY A 86 3.69 10.92 7.99
N LEU A 87 3.11 9.87 8.59
CA LEU A 87 1.65 9.66 8.65
C LEU A 87 1.02 10.11 9.98
N ASP A 88 1.83 10.39 11.01
CA ASP A 88 1.36 10.91 12.29
C ASP A 88 1.50 12.45 12.35
N ARG A 89 0.55 13.15 11.71
CA ARG A 89 0.05 14.50 12.08
C ARG A 89 -0.98 15.01 11.07
N GLN A 90 -2.12 14.33 11.00
CA GLN A 90 -3.38 15.05 10.83
C GLN A 90 -4.27 14.60 11.98
N ASP A 91 -4.08 15.28 13.11
CA ASP A 91 -5.02 15.26 14.21
C ASP A 91 -6.34 15.80 13.67
N ASN A 92 -7.40 15.01 13.81
CA ASN A 92 -8.77 15.45 13.55
C ASN A 92 -9.13 16.44 14.66
N SER A 93 -8.88 17.72 14.41
CA SER A 93 -9.47 18.83 15.15
C SER A 93 -10.20 19.73 14.18
N GLU A 94 -11.47 19.40 13.93
CA GLU A 94 -12.67 20.28 13.96
C GLU A 94 -13.90 19.52 13.43
#